data_AF-A0A356NAG1-F1
#
_entry.id   AF-A0A356NAG1-F1
#
_cell.length_a   1.000
_cell.length_b   1.000
_cell.length_c   1.000
_cell.angle_alpha   90.00
_cell.angle_beta   90.00
_cell.angle_gamma   90.00
#
_symmetry.space_group_name_H-M   'P 1'
#
loop_
_entity.id
_entity.type
_entity.pdbx_description
1 polymer ?
#
loop_
_entity_poly.entity_id
_entity_poly.type
_entity_poly.pdbx_seq_one_letter_code
_entity_poly.pdbx_strand_id
1 'polypeptide(L)'
;MQSEGGAKMSALSYDVVIIGGGPAGMAAALASRKQGAKTLVLERDVRLGGILNQCIHQGFGLHYFGEEMTGPEYADRFRKMVEAEDIDVMLESMVLSLDENKEVCVLSPTQGYCKIKAGAIVLAMGCRERTAGAIALPGTRPAGIYTAGMAQKICNLDGYLVG
;
A
#
# COMPACT_ATOMS: atom_id res chain seq x y z
N MET A 1 34.59 -17.54 -23.56
CA MET A 1 34.04 -16.50 -22.67
C MET A 1 32.88 -15.86 -23.40
N GLN A 2 31.67 -16.37 -23.17
CA GLN A 2 30.45 -15.84 -23.78
C GLN A 2 30.04 -14.60 -22.98
N SER A 3 29.90 -13.48 -23.70
CA SER A 3 29.37 -12.23 -23.22
C SER A 3 27.85 -12.36 -23.01
N GLU A 4 27.41 -12.36 -21.76
CA GLU A 4 25.98 -12.32 -21.43
C GLU A 4 25.41 -10.95 -21.81
N GLY A 5 24.48 -10.97 -22.76
CA GLY A 5 23.69 -9.82 -23.16
C GLY A 5 22.77 -9.42 -22.02
N GLY A 6 23.13 -8.37 -21.30
CA GLY A 6 22.22 -7.69 -20.39
C GLY A 6 21.02 -7.17 -21.16
N ALA A 7 19.84 -7.75 -20.94
CA ALA A 7 18.58 -7.21 -21.42
C ALA A 7 18.50 -5.74 -20.98
N LYS A 8 18.38 -4.82 -21.95
CA LYS A 8 18.10 -3.41 -21.71
C LYS A 8 16.74 -3.34 -21.01
N MET A 9 16.74 -3.32 -19.68
CA MET A 9 15.55 -2.99 -18.90
C MET A 9 15.16 -1.56 -19.24
N SER A 10 14.04 -1.39 -19.94
CA SER A 10 13.45 -0.06 -20.09
C SER A 10 13.10 0.45 -18.68
N ALA A 11 13.73 1.55 -18.28
CA ALA A 11 13.46 2.14 -16.98
C ALA A 11 12.05 2.73 -17.00
N LEU A 12 11.15 2.20 -16.17
CA LEU A 12 9.81 2.76 -16.00
C LEU A 12 9.95 4.15 -15.35
N SER A 13 9.30 5.16 -15.94
CA SER A 13 9.34 6.53 -15.45
C SER A 13 7.94 7.10 -15.19
N TYR A 14 7.83 7.82 -14.08
CA TYR A 14 6.63 8.47 -13.59
C TYR A 14 6.95 9.85 -13.03
N ASP A 15 6.02 10.79 -13.15
CA ASP A 15 6.16 12.11 -12.54
C ASP A 15 6.03 12.01 -11.02
N VAL A 16 5.09 11.18 -10.55
CA VAL A 16 4.84 10.94 -9.13
C VAL A 16 4.71 9.45 -8.86
N VAL A 17 5.52 8.94 -7.94
CA VAL A 17 5.40 7.57 -7.41
C VAL A 17 4.93 7.63 -5.96
N ILE A 18 3.86 6.90 -5.66
CA ILE A 18 3.23 6.85 -4.33
C ILE A 18 3.45 5.46 -3.76
N ILE A 19 3.99 5.40 -2.55
CA ILE A 19 4.30 4.14 -1.87
C ILE A 19 3.28 3.91 -0.76
N GLY A 20 2.37 2.97 -1.00
CA GLY A 20 1.23 2.64 -0.14
C GLY A 20 -0.11 2.94 -0.82
N GLY A 21 -0.97 1.95 -0.91
CA GLY A 21 -2.32 1.99 -1.48
C GLY A 21 -3.44 2.15 -0.45
N GLY A 22 -3.12 2.67 0.74
CA GLY A 22 -4.10 3.05 1.75
C GLY A 22 -4.87 4.33 1.38
N PRO A 23 -5.75 4.85 2.27
CA PRO A 23 -6.54 6.05 1.99
C PRO A 23 -5.68 7.28 1.66
N ALA A 24 -4.58 7.49 2.39
CA ALA A 24 -3.65 8.58 2.11
C ALA A 24 -2.99 8.46 0.73
N GLY A 25 -2.62 7.24 0.32
CA GLY A 25 -1.99 6.98 -0.97
C GLY A 25 -2.96 7.18 -2.14
N MET A 26 -4.17 6.64 -2.03
CA MET A 26 -5.22 6.85 -3.05
C MET A 26 -5.60 8.32 -3.16
N ALA A 27 -5.73 9.04 -2.05
CA ALA A 27 -5.99 10.48 -2.06
C ALA A 27 -4.84 11.26 -2.71
N ALA A 28 -3.59 10.92 -2.41
CA ALA A 28 -2.43 11.52 -3.06
C ALA A 28 -2.40 11.26 -4.57
N ALA A 29 -2.79 10.06 -5.00
CA ALA A 29 -2.81 9.67 -6.41
C ALA A 29 -3.84 10.46 -7.21
N LEU A 30 -5.05 10.59 -6.65
CA LEU A 30 -6.10 11.42 -7.24
C LEU A 30 -5.68 12.89 -7.31
N ALA A 31 -5.03 13.41 -6.25
CA ALA A 31 -4.55 14.78 -6.21
C ALA A 31 -3.44 15.05 -7.24
N SER A 32 -2.45 14.15 -7.38
CA SER A 32 -1.38 14.29 -8.38
C SER A 32 -1.93 14.16 -9.79
N ARG A 33 -2.85 13.21 -10.03
CA ARG A 33 -3.47 13.02 -11.34
C ARG A 33 -4.30 14.23 -11.76
N LYS A 34 -5.04 14.85 -10.83
CA LYS A 34 -5.78 16.10 -11.09
C LYS A 34 -4.89 17.25 -11.58
N GLN A 35 -3.60 17.23 -11.23
CA GLN A 35 -2.60 18.19 -11.71
C GLN A 35 -1.92 17.77 -13.03
N GLY A 36 -2.39 16.69 -13.67
CA GLY A 36 -1.87 16.18 -14.94
C GLY A 36 -0.62 15.29 -14.83
N ALA A 37 -0.21 14.89 -13.61
CA ALA A 37 0.98 14.07 -13.43
C ALA A 37 0.74 12.61 -13.84
N LYS A 38 1.71 12.01 -14.54
CA LYS A 38 1.78 10.56 -14.74
C LYS A 38 2.10 9.89 -13.40
N THR A 39 1.09 9.22 -12.83
CA THR A 39 1.09 8.78 -11.44
C THR A 39 1.13 7.25 -11.36
N LEU A 40 1.97 6.72 -10.46
CA LEU A 40 2.01 5.31 -10.09
C LEU A 40 1.75 5.14 -8.60
N VAL A 41 0.89 4.18 -8.24
CA VAL A 41 0.72 3.68 -6.88
C VAL A 41 1.35 2.29 -6.76
N LEU A 42 2.26 2.14 -5.81
CA LEU A 42 2.86 0.86 -5.42
C LEU A 42 2.21 0.38 -4.11
N GLU A 43 1.60 -0.80 -4.13
CA GLU A 43 1.02 -1.44 -2.96
C GLU A 43 1.52 -2.88 -2.86
N ARG A 44 1.93 -3.29 -1.66
CA ARG A 44 2.47 -4.63 -1.40
C ARG A 44 1.38 -5.69 -1.25
N ASP A 45 0.16 -5.28 -0.94
CA ASP A 45 -1.00 -6.18 -0.78
C ASP A 45 -1.65 -6.49 -2.14
N VAL A 46 -2.54 -7.47 -2.15
CA VAL A 46 -3.30 -7.93 -3.33
C VAL A 46 -4.43 -6.97 -3.72
N ARG A 47 -4.66 -5.92 -2.94
CA ARG A 47 -5.70 -4.90 -3.18
C ARG A 47 -5.37 -3.58 -2.49
N LEU A 48 -5.94 -2.49 -3.02
CA LEU A 48 -5.93 -1.18 -2.38
C LEU A 48 -6.80 -1.16 -1.11
N GLY A 49 -6.58 -0.16 -0.26
CA GLY A 49 -7.38 0.14 0.94
C GLY A 49 -6.59 0.15 2.25
N GLY A 50 -5.46 -0.55 2.32
CA GLY A 50 -4.62 -0.62 3.52
C GLY A 50 -5.42 -1.07 4.76
N ILE A 51 -5.23 -0.38 5.89
CA ILE A 51 -5.87 -0.73 7.17
C ILE A 51 -7.41 -0.64 7.13
N LEU A 52 -7.97 0.12 6.20
CA LEU A 52 -9.43 0.28 6.13
C LEU A 52 -10.13 -1.04 5.79
N ASN A 53 -9.46 -1.92 5.06
CA ASN A 53 -10.01 -3.22 4.67
C ASN A 53 -10.35 -4.11 5.88
N GLN A 54 -9.72 -3.90 7.05
CA GLN A 54 -10.02 -4.64 8.29
C GLN A 54 -10.97 -3.88 9.24
N CYS A 55 -11.37 -2.64 8.92
CA CYS A 55 -12.20 -1.79 9.77
C CYS A 55 -13.70 -1.94 9.44
N ILE A 56 -14.32 -3.07 9.82
CA ILE A 56 -15.72 -3.39 9.48
C ILE A 56 -16.79 -2.60 10.26
N HIS A 57 -16.38 -1.69 11.15
CA HIS A 57 -17.29 -0.82 11.89
C HIS A 57 -17.61 0.45 11.10
N GLN A 58 -18.74 1.08 11.43
CA GLN A 58 -19.16 2.38 10.89
C GLN A 58 -18.31 3.53 11.45
N GLY A 59 -18.53 4.75 10.94
CA GLY A 59 -17.81 5.97 11.37
C GLY A 59 -16.84 6.53 10.32
N PHE A 60 -16.82 5.95 9.12
CA PHE A 60 -16.09 6.50 7.97
C PHE A 60 -17.04 7.28 7.05
N GLY A 61 -16.50 8.09 6.14
CA GLY A 61 -17.28 8.70 5.05
C GLY A 61 -18.00 10.01 5.38
N LEU A 62 -18.50 10.21 6.60
CA LEU A 62 -19.38 11.36 6.93
C LEU A 62 -18.81 12.73 6.48
N HIS A 63 -17.53 13.00 6.75
CA HIS A 63 -16.94 14.30 6.44
C HIS A 63 -16.58 14.50 4.96
N TYR A 64 -16.29 13.42 4.23
CA TYR A 64 -15.76 13.50 2.86
C TYR A 64 -16.82 13.18 1.81
N PHE A 65 -17.70 12.22 2.10
CA PHE A 65 -18.75 11.73 1.20
C PHE A 65 -20.17 12.07 1.67
N GLY A 66 -20.35 12.61 2.89
CA GLY A 66 -21.67 12.94 3.43
C GLY A 66 -22.53 11.71 3.77
N GLU A 67 -21.90 10.54 3.88
CA GLU A 67 -22.55 9.24 4.07
C GLU A 67 -21.79 8.46 5.12
N GLU A 68 -22.50 7.78 6.03
CA GLU A 68 -21.89 6.89 7.01
C GLU A 68 -21.53 5.55 6.35
N MET A 69 -20.26 5.18 6.44
CA MET A 69 -19.70 4.01 5.77
C MET A 69 -18.83 3.21 6.73
N THR A 70 -18.64 1.92 6.42
CA THR A 70 -17.57 1.11 6.99
C THR A 70 -16.22 1.43 6.35
N GLY A 71 -15.13 0.97 6.97
CA GLY A 71 -13.77 1.11 6.42
C GLY A 71 -13.63 0.52 5.01
N PRO A 72 -14.05 -0.74 4.76
CA PRO A 72 -13.98 -1.34 3.43
C PRO A 72 -14.78 -0.58 2.37
N GLU A 73 -15.98 -0.09 2.69
CA GLU A 73 -16.78 0.69 1.75
C GLU A 73 -16.10 2.03 1.42
N TYR A 74 -15.53 2.70 2.43
CA TYR A 74 -14.76 3.93 2.22
C TYR A 74 -13.54 3.68 1.31
N ALA A 75 -12.80 2.59 1.56
CA ALA A 75 -11.67 2.18 0.73
C ALA A 75 -12.10 1.87 -0.72
N ASP A 76 -13.21 1.14 -0.89
CA ASP A 76 -13.74 0.79 -2.21
C ASP A 76 -14.17 2.03 -3.01
N ARG A 77 -14.72 3.06 -2.33
CA ARG A 77 -15.08 4.32 -2.99
C ARG A 77 -13.85 5.05 -3.54
N PHE A 78 -12.77 5.14 -2.75
CA PHE A 78 -11.49 5.69 -3.24
C PHE A 78 -10.87 4.82 -4.34
N ARG A 79 -10.93 3.49 -4.22
CA ARG A 79 -10.45 2.56 -5.26
C ARG A 79 -11.15 2.83 -6.59
N LYS A 80 -12.49 2.92 -6.59
CA LYS A 80 -13.28 3.24 -7.78
C LYS A 80 -12.92 4.61 -8.38
N MET A 81 -12.66 5.61 -7.55
CA MET A 81 -12.19 6.92 -8.03
C MET A 81 -10.82 6.80 -8.70
N VAL A 82 -9.89 6.03 -8.14
CA VAL A 82 -8.56 5.81 -8.72
C VAL A 82 -8.67 5.04 -10.05
N GLU A 83 -9.50 4.00 -10.11
CA GLU A 83 -9.72 3.18 -11.31
C GLU A 83 -10.45 3.93 -12.44
N ALA A 84 -11.22 4.96 -12.10
CA ALA A 84 -11.87 5.83 -13.09
C ALA A 84 -10.89 6.83 -13.74
N GLU A 85 -9.70 6.98 -13.17
CA GLU A 85 -8.66 7.88 -13.64
C GLU A 85 -7.50 7.09 -14.28
N ASP A 86 -6.72 7.77 -15.12
CA ASP A 86 -5.52 7.20 -15.74
C ASP A 86 -4.34 7.27 -14.74
N ILE A 87 -4.41 6.38 -13.74
CA ILE A 87 -3.44 6.18 -12.67
C ILE A 87 -2.99 4.72 -12.73
N ASP A 88 -1.67 4.50 -12.87
CA ASP A 88 -1.12 3.15 -12.83
C ASP A 88 -1.11 2.63 -11.39
N VAL A 89 -1.56 1.39 -11.19
CA VAL A 89 -1.53 0.70 -9.89
C VAL A 89 -0.78 -0.61 -10.03
N MET A 90 0.27 -0.76 -9.25
CA MET A 90 1.06 -1.98 -9.14
C MET A 90 0.82 -2.60 -7.76
N LEU A 91 -0.07 -3.59 -7.73
CA LEU A 91 -0.35 -4.43 -6.57
C LEU A 91 0.75 -5.47 -6.38
N GLU A 92 0.77 -6.12 -5.21
CA GLU A 92 1.76 -7.14 -4.84
C GLU A 92 3.21 -6.69 -5.06
N SER A 93 3.46 -5.38 -4.95
CA SER A 93 4.71 -4.73 -5.31
C SER A 93 5.37 -4.16 -4.07
N MET A 94 6.45 -4.80 -3.62
CA MET A 94 7.21 -4.40 -2.46
C MET A 94 8.33 -3.45 -2.85
N VAL A 95 8.30 -2.22 -2.30
CA VAL A 95 9.44 -1.31 -2.39
C VAL A 95 10.54 -1.76 -1.42
N LEU A 96 11.75 -1.94 -1.94
CA LEU A 96 12.92 -2.40 -1.18
C LEU A 96 13.81 -1.24 -0.74
N SER A 97 13.99 -0.24 -1.61
CA SER A 97 14.85 0.91 -1.34
C SER A 97 14.50 2.10 -2.24
N LEU A 98 14.96 3.26 -1.79
CA LEU A 98 14.90 4.54 -2.48
C LEU A 98 16.31 5.13 -2.46
N ASP A 99 16.71 5.83 -3.51
CA ASP A 99 17.98 6.55 -3.55
C ASP A 99 17.81 8.07 -3.68
N GLU A 100 18.92 8.78 -3.56
CA GLU A 100 19.00 10.24 -3.72
C GLU A 100 18.63 10.72 -5.13
N ASN A 101 18.65 9.83 -6.11
CA ASN A 101 18.23 10.09 -7.48
C ASN A 101 16.73 9.87 -7.68
N LYS A 102 15.94 9.57 -6.65
CA LYS A 102 14.51 9.24 -6.75
C LYS A 102 14.26 8.00 -7.62
N GLU A 103 15.17 7.05 -7.55
CA GLU A 103 14.96 5.71 -8.07
C GLU A 103 14.35 4.83 -6.99
N VAL A 104 13.28 4.12 -7.34
CA VAL A 104 12.54 3.20 -6.46
C VAL A 104 12.84 1.78 -6.90
N CYS A 105 13.48 1.00 -6.03
CA CYS A 105 13.68 -0.43 -6.27
C CYS A 105 12.44 -1.20 -5.81
N VAL A 106 11.82 -1.94 -6.71
CA VAL A 106 10.58 -2.68 -6.48
C VAL A 106 10.79 -4.15 -6.81
N LEU A 107 10.18 -5.02 -6.00
CA LEU A 107 10.01 -6.43 -6.30
C LEU A 107 8.53 -6.72 -6.47
N SER A 108 8.14 -7.26 -7.61
CA SER A 108 6.76 -7.69 -7.89
C SER A 108 6.73 -9.07 -8.55
N PRO A 109 5.67 -9.87 -8.38
CA PRO A 109 5.53 -11.14 -9.09
C PRO A 109 5.49 -10.98 -10.62
N THR A 110 4.95 -9.86 -11.11
CA THR A 110 4.69 -9.65 -12.55
C THR A 110 5.89 -9.09 -13.29
N GLN A 111 6.69 -8.20 -12.68
CA GLN A 111 7.89 -7.62 -13.31
C GLN A 111 9.20 -8.16 -12.74
N GLY A 112 9.15 -8.96 -11.68
CA GLY A 112 10.35 -9.32 -10.92
C GLY A 112 10.95 -8.11 -10.22
N TYR A 113 12.28 -8.08 -10.15
CA TYR A 113 13.02 -6.92 -9.65
C TYR A 113 13.09 -5.85 -10.74
N CYS A 114 12.59 -4.65 -10.44
CA CYS A 114 12.67 -3.51 -11.34
C CYS A 114 13.02 -2.22 -10.60
N LYS A 115 13.47 -1.24 -11.39
CA LYS A 115 13.81 0.11 -10.94
C LYS A 115 12.90 1.10 -11.62
N ILE A 116 12.27 1.97 -10.84
CA ILE A 116 11.32 2.98 -11.30
C ILE A 116 11.89 4.36 -11.01
N LYS A 117 12.01 5.20 -12.04
CA LYS A 117 12.44 6.58 -11.90
C LYS A 117 11.23 7.48 -11.58
N ALA A 118 11.34 8.29 -10.54
CA ALA A 118 10.29 9.21 -10.13
C ALA A 118 10.72 10.68 -10.21
N GLY A 119 9.82 11.57 -10.66
CA GLY A 119 9.98 13.01 -10.51
C GLY A 119 9.83 13.47 -9.05
N ALA A 120 8.87 12.88 -8.34
CA ALA A 120 8.63 13.02 -6.92
C ALA A 120 8.14 11.70 -6.30
N ILE A 121 8.41 11.51 -5.01
CA ILE A 121 8.02 10.31 -4.26
C ILE A 121 7.18 10.72 -3.06
N VAL A 122 6.02 10.06 -2.89
CA VAL A 122 5.13 10.25 -1.74
C VAL A 122 5.14 8.99 -0.88
N LEU A 123 5.53 9.13 0.38
CA LEU A 123 5.54 8.02 1.34
C LEU A 123 4.20 7.97 2.08
N ALA A 124 3.33 7.03 1.69
CA ALA A 124 2.00 6.81 2.26
C ALA A 124 1.87 5.40 2.86
N MET A 125 2.96 4.88 3.43
CA MET A 125 3.13 3.47 3.83
C MET A 125 2.36 3.07 5.10
N GLY A 126 1.64 4.01 5.71
CA GLY A 126 0.95 3.81 6.99
C GLY A 126 1.91 3.60 8.17
N CYS A 127 1.40 2.95 9.22
CA CYS A 127 2.14 2.64 10.43
C CYS A 127 2.05 1.14 10.74
N ARG A 128 3.02 0.62 11.49
CA ARG A 128 2.96 -0.75 12.03
C ARG A 128 2.75 -0.68 13.53
N GLU A 129 1.89 -1.57 14.03
CA GLU A 129 1.72 -1.76 15.46
C GLU A 129 3.04 -2.20 16.10
N ARG A 130 3.32 -1.73 17.31
CA ARG A 130 4.55 -2.11 18.03
C ARG A 130 4.44 -3.56 18.47
N THR A 131 5.47 -4.33 18.15
CA THR A 131 5.59 -5.73 18.61
C THR A 131 5.95 -5.78 20.10
N ALA A 132 5.78 -6.94 20.73
CA ALA A 132 6.22 -7.18 22.11
C ALA A 132 7.70 -6.78 22.32
N GLY A 133 8.57 -7.11 21.37
CA GLY A 133 9.98 -6.72 21.40
C GLY A 133 10.18 -5.20 21.31
N ALA A 134 9.38 -4.51 20.50
CA ALA A 134 9.44 -3.05 20.36
C ALA A 134 8.96 -2.28 21.61
N ILE A 135 8.22 -2.92 22.51
CA ILE A 135 7.83 -2.35 23.82
C ILE A 135 8.57 -2.99 25.00
N ALA A 136 9.60 -3.81 24.73
CA ALA A 136 10.38 -4.52 25.75
C ALA A 136 9.51 -5.30 26.76
N LEU A 137 8.42 -5.93 26.29
CA LEU A 137 7.56 -6.73 27.14
C LEU A 137 8.34 -7.95 27.67
N PRO A 138 8.48 -8.12 28.99
CA PRO A 138 9.20 -9.26 29.55
C PRO A 138 8.40 -10.56 29.40
N GLY A 139 9.12 -11.69 29.38
CA GLY A 139 8.51 -13.03 29.34
C GLY A 139 8.81 -13.81 28.07
N THR A 140 8.19 -14.99 27.95
CA THR A 140 8.31 -15.85 26.77
C THR A 140 7.30 -15.45 25.70
N ARG A 141 7.38 -16.06 24.51
CA ARG A 141 6.45 -15.83 23.39
C ARG A 141 5.51 -17.04 23.21
N PRO A 142 4.53 -17.25 24.11
CA PRO A 142 3.59 -18.35 23.96
C PRO A 142 2.70 -18.15 22.72
N ALA A 143 2.18 -19.27 22.20
CA ALA A 143 1.18 -19.23 21.14
C ALA A 143 -0.10 -18.53 21.63
N GLY A 144 -0.84 -17.91 20.71
CA GLY A 144 -2.11 -17.24 21.02
C GLY A 144 -1.98 -15.77 21.45
N ILE A 145 -0.76 -15.24 21.59
CA ILE A 145 -0.55 -13.80 21.85
C ILE A 145 -0.37 -13.05 20.53
N TYR A 146 -1.34 -12.19 20.22
CA TYR A 146 -1.38 -11.37 19.02
C TYR A 146 -1.39 -9.88 19.37
N THR A 147 -0.89 -9.05 18.46
CA THR A 147 -1.16 -7.62 18.53
C THR A 147 -2.63 -7.36 18.19
N ALA A 148 -3.21 -6.22 18.62
CA ALA A 148 -4.63 -5.97 18.43
C ALA A 148 -5.00 -5.92 16.94
N GLY A 149 -4.14 -5.33 16.11
CA GLY A 149 -4.31 -5.28 14.66
C GLY A 149 -4.23 -6.67 14.00
N MET A 150 -3.39 -7.58 14.52
CA MET A 150 -3.33 -8.96 14.01
C MET A 150 -4.57 -9.75 14.40
N ALA A 151 -5.04 -9.62 15.65
CA ALA A 151 -6.29 -10.24 16.08
C ALA A 151 -7.47 -9.75 15.21
N GLN A 152 -7.54 -8.44 14.96
CA GLN A 152 -8.55 -7.85 14.07
C GLN A 152 -8.45 -8.39 12.64
N LYS A 153 -7.24 -8.49 12.07
CA LYS A 153 -7.02 -9.04 10.73
C LYS A 153 -7.54 -10.47 10.61
N ILE A 154 -7.14 -11.33 11.55
CA ILE A 154 -7.53 -12.74 11.59
C ILE A 154 -9.05 -12.89 11.65
N CYS A 155 -9.72 -12.08 12.47
CA CYS A 155 -11.18 -12.12 12.59
C CYS A 155 -11.88 -11.58 11.33
N ASN A 156 -11.48 -10.39 10.87
CA ASN A 156 -12.26 -9.63 9.90
C ASN A 156 -11.90 -9.94 8.45
N LEU A 157 -10.67 -10.36 8.16
CA LEU A 157 -10.23 -10.71 6.81
C LEU A 157 -10.19 -12.22 6.58
N ASP A 158 -9.65 -12.95 7.56
CA ASP A 158 -9.41 -14.38 7.40
C ASP A 158 -10.61 -15.23 7.92
N GLY A 159 -11.57 -14.61 8.61
CA GLY A 159 -12.83 -15.22 9.03
C GLY A 159 -12.74 -16.18 10.21
N TYR A 160 -11.65 -16.15 10.99
CA TYR A 160 -11.52 -16.99 12.19
C TYR A 160 -12.31 -16.41 13.37
N LEU A 161 -13.00 -17.27 14.10
CA LEU A 161 -13.70 -16.92 15.33
C LEU A 161 -12.78 -17.11 16.55
N VAL A 162 -13.08 -16.38 17.63
CA VAL A 162 -12.42 -16.55 18.93
C VAL A 162 -13.05 -17.74 19.64
N GLY A 163 -12.25 -18.77 19.95
CA GLY A 163 -12.67 -19.98 20.67
C GLY A 163 -12.23 -21.26 19.97
#